data_AF-A0A853F3K2-F1
#
_entry.id   AF-A0A853F3K2-F1
#
_cell.length_a   1.000
_cell.length_b   1.000
_cell.length_c   1.000
_cell.angle_alpha   90.00
_cell.angle_beta   90.00
_cell.angle_gamma   90.00
#
_symmetry.space_group_name_H-M   'P 1'
#
loop_
_entity.id
_entity.type
_entity.pdbx_description
1 polymer ?
#
loop_
_entity_poly.entity_id
_entity_poly.type
_entity_poly.pdbx_seq_one_letter_code
_entity_poly.pdbx_strand_id
1 'polypeptide(L)'
;MENPYILTLKGVNYIIFDSSYGKDSSTSDAQLALYKAAIKQLQLDKNLTYVLLTHRAMWTYNKMKSKYYYGNLTQQIAFKDLLPSNTLFMAGHAHYLQTLDMQSDYDQLVIGNGGTQLIKVGNTIQKSVDIDKHLANFVYSRSGFGYSILSNIDKKFRFYNQNGTHIGECVWLLDKQQSSLSCQ
;
A
#
# COMPACT_ATOMS: atom_id res chain seq x y z
N MET A 1 15.56 -6.40 11.33
CA MET A 1 14.78 -6.25 10.10
C MET A 1 15.29 -7.34 9.20
N GLU A 2 14.39 -8.20 8.74
CA GLU A 2 14.77 -9.25 7.81
C GLU A 2 15.18 -8.66 6.46
N ASN A 3 16.09 -9.35 5.76
CA ASN A 3 16.49 -8.93 4.41
C ASN A 3 15.30 -9.08 3.46
N PRO A 4 14.92 -8.02 2.70
CA PRO A 4 13.92 -8.17 1.67
C PRO A 4 14.42 -9.07 0.55
N TYR A 5 13.47 -9.64 -0.18
CA TYR A 5 13.76 -10.46 -1.35
C TYR A 5 12.71 -10.24 -2.44
N ILE A 6 13.05 -10.63 -3.67
CA ILE A 6 12.14 -10.60 -4.81
C ILE A 6 11.65 -12.02 -5.06
N LEU A 7 10.34 -12.18 -5.19
CA LEU A 7 9.69 -13.41 -5.60
C LEU A 7 8.94 -13.15 -6.91
N THR A 8 9.30 -13.85 -7.98
CA THR A 8 8.58 -13.73 -9.25
C THR A 8 7.56 -14.85 -9.39
N LEU A 9 6.28 -14.51 -9.47
CA LEU A 9 5.18 -15.45 -9.63
C LEU A 9 4.34 -15.08 -10.85
N LYS A 10 4.22 -16.02 -11.81
CA LYS A 10 3.41 -15.85 -13.03
C LYS A 10 3.70 -14.51 -13.76
N GLY A 11 4.98 -14.13 -13.83
CA GLY A 11 5.43 -12.91 -14.51
C GLY A 11 5.24 -11.61 -13.73
N VAL A 12 4.86 -11.67 -12.44
CA VAL A 12 4.79 -10.50 -11.55
C VAL A 12 5.91 -10.58 -10.52
N ASN A 13 6.64 -9.47 -10.33
CA ASN A 13 7.72 -9.38 -9.35
C ASN A 13 7.17 -8.84 -8.02
N TYR A 14 7.27 -9.63 -6.96
CA TYR A 14 6.86 -9.25 -5.62
C TYR A 14 8.10 -8.93 -4.77
N ILE A 15 8.17 -7.73 -4.22
CA ILE A 15 9.17 -7.37 -3.21
C ILE A 15 8.54 -7.69 -1.85
N ILE A 16 9.15 -8.59 -1.08
CA ILE A 16 8.73 -8.87 0.29
C ILE A 16 9.58 -8.05 1.23
N PHE A 17 8.96 -7.15 1.99
CA PHE A 17 9.66 -6.19 2.85
C PHE A 17 9.18 -6.23 4.31
N ASP A 18 10.13 -6.33 5.24
CA ASP A 18 9.88 -6.28 6.69
C ASP A 18 9.83 -4.84 7.19
N SER A 19 8.63 -4.36 7.54
CA SER A 19 8.41 -3.00 8.04
C SER A 19 8.40 -2.86 9.57
N SER A 20 8.75 -3.92 10.31
CA SER A 20 8.65 -3.95 11.77
C SER A 20 9.53 -2.90 12.48
N TYR A 21 10.67 -2.52 11.88
CA TYR A 21 11.63 -1.57 12.47
C TYR A 21 11.30 -0.10 12.20
N GLY A 22 10.31 0.16 11.34
CA GLY A 22 9.92 1.49 10.93
C GLY A 22 9.10 2.18 12.01
N LYS A 23 8.92 3.48 11.86
CA LYS A 23 8.11 4.28 12.78
C LYS A 23 7.20 5.20 11.97
N ASP A 24 6.03 5.47 12.55
CA ASP A 24 4.93 6.14 11.84
C ASP A 24 4.94 7.66 12.02
N SER A 25 5.46 8.15 13.14
CA SER A 25 5.40 9.57 13.50
C SER A 25 6.76 10.24 13.66
N SER A 26 7.84 9.46 13.61
CA SER A 26 9.21 9.95 13.75
C SER A 26 10.17 8.94 13.12
N THR A 27 11.37 9.35 12.76
CA THR A 27 12.41 8.45 12.26
C THR A 27 13.78 8.96 12.68
N SER A 28 14.80 8.11 12.64
CA SER A 28 16.20 8.49 12.85
C SER A 28 17.04 8.20 11.62
N ASP A 29 18.18 8.87 11.48
CA ASP A 29 19.08 8.66 10.35
C ASP A 29 19.54 7.20 10.24
N ALA A 30 19.76 6.53 11.37
CA ALA A 30 20.09 5.10 11.40
C ALA A 30 18.94 4.23 10.85
N GLN A 31 17.69 4.53 11.20
CA GLN A 31 16.53 3.82 10.65
C GLN A 31 16.38 4.06 9.14
N LEU A 32 16.54 5.32 8.71
CA LEU A 32 16.50 5.67 7.28
C LEU A 32 17.62 4.97 6.49
N ALA A 33 18.84 4.94 7.02
CA ALA A 33 19.96 4.26 6.38
C ALA A 33 19.71 2.76 6.23
N LEU A 34 19.19 2.11 7.27
CA LEU A 34 18.82 0.70 7.25
C LEU A 34 17.76 0.39 6.18
N TYR A 35 16.69 1.19 6.11
CA TYR A 35 15.63 1.01 5.11
C TYR A 35 16.13 1.26 3.68
N LYS A 36 16.95 2.30 3.48
CA LYS A 36 17.55 2.61 2.17
C LYS A 36 18.47 1.48 1.70
N ALA A 37 19.31 0.96 2.59
CA ALA A 37 20.22 -0.14 2.28
C ALA A 37 19.46 -1.40 1.87
N ALA A 38 18.38 -1.73 2.58
CA ALA A 38 17.55 -2.90 2.31
C ALA A 38 16.86 -2.87 0.94
N ILE A 39 16.40 -1.71 0.47
CA ILE A 39 15.87 -1.61 -0.90
C ILE A 39 16.98 -1.58 -1.94
N LYS A 40 18.08 -0.86 -1.69
CA LYS A 40 19.18 -0.73 -2.65
C LYS A 40 19.85 -2.08 -2.97
N GLN A 41 19.98 -2.97 -1.99
CA GLN A 41 20.59 -4.29 -2.22
C GLN A 41 19.79 -5.18 -3.19
N LEU A 42 18.50 -4.89 -3.42
CA LEU A 42 17.68 -5.63 -4.38
C LEU A 42 18.03 -5.32 -5.84
N GLN A 43 18.77 -4.24 -6.10
CA GLN A 43 19.19 -3.83 -7.44
C GLN A 43 18.03 -3.81 -8.45
N LEU A 44 16.92 -3.17 -8.07
CA LEU A 44 15.68 -3.17 -8.84
C LEU A 44 15.87 -2.54 -10.23
N ASP A 45 15.45 -3.25 -11.27
CA ASP A 45 15.30 -2.68 -12.60
C ASP A 45 14.16 -1.65 -12.61
N LYS A 46 14.48 -0.40 -12.95
CA LYS A 46 13.54 0.72 -12.98
C LYS A 46 12.48 0.63 -14.09
N ASN A 47 12.68 -0.26 -15.06
CA ASN A 47 11.74 -0.47 -16.17
C ASN A 47 10.72 -1.58 -15.91
N LEU A 48 10.89 -2.36 -14.84
CA LEU A 48 9.98 -3.45 -14.49
C LEU A 48 8.91 -2.99 -13.49
N THR A 49 7.76 -3.65 -13.53
CA THR A 49 6.70 -3.47 -12.54
C THR A 49 6.92 -4.38 -11.33
N TYR A 50 6.70 -3.83 -10.13
CA TYR A 50 6.78 -4.55 -8.86
C TYR A 50 5.53 -4.36 -8.02
N VAL A 51 5.22 -5.37 -7.21
CA VAL A 51 4.29 -5.28 -6.09
C VAL A 51 5.11 -5.36 -4.80
N LEU A 52 5.16 -4.29 -4.02
CA LEU A 52 5.82 -4.31 -2.72
C LEU A 52 4.82 -4.75 -1.64
N LEU A 53 5.05 -5.92 -1.06
CA LEU A 53 4.31 -6.47 0.07
C LEU A 53 5.01 -6.11 1.37
N THR A 54 4.31 -5.44 2.28
CA THR A 54 4.83 -5.05 3.59
C THR A 54 3.75 -5.21 4.66
N HIS A 55 4.13 -5.40 5.93
CA HIS A 55 3.11 -5.48 6.99
C HIS A 55 2.43 -4.12 7.23
N ARG A 56 3.21 -3.06 7.46
CA ARG A 56 2.73 -1.71 7.79
C ARG A 56 2.65 -0.84 6.54
N ALA A 57 1.49 -0.24 6.34
CA ALA A 57 1.21 0.64 5.23
C ALA A 57 2.16 1.85 5.21
N MET A 58 2.64 2.21 4.02
CA MET A 58 3.41 3.44 3.80
C MET A 58 2.50 4.64 4.00
N TRP A 59 1.31 4.62 3.39
CA TRP A 59 0.29 5.65 3.54
C TRP A 59 -0.94 5.13 4.26
N THR A 60 -1.64 5.95 5.02
CA THR A 60 -3.00 5.64 5.47
C THR A 60 -3.79 6.91 5.55
N TYR A 61 -5.11 6.79 5.51
CA TYR A 61 -5.98 7.92 5.78
C TYR A 61 -7.10 7.47 6.71
N ASN A 62 -6.80 7.44 8.00
CA ASN A 62 -7.78 7.11 9.03
C ASN A 62 -7.65 8.03 10.24
N LYS A 63 -8.80 8.34 10.84
CA LYS A 63 -8.87 9.20 12.03
C LYS A 63 -8.98 8.35 13.28
N MET A 64 -8.01 8.47 14.19
CA MET A 64 -8.00 7.84 15.50
C MET A 64 -8.00 8.90 16.59
N LYS A 65 -8.98 8.88 17.50
CA LYS A 65 -9.09 9.84 18.63
C LYS A 65 -8.86 11.30 18.20
N SER A 66 -9.52 11.70 17.12
CA SER A 66 -9.45 13.03 16.50
C SER A 66 -8.17 13.40 15.75
N LYS A 67 -7.15 12.55 15.71
CA LYS A 67 -5.93 12.76 14.92
C LYS A 67 -5.91 11.82 13.71
N TYR A 68 -5.45 12.33 12.57
CA TYR A 68 -5.17 11.46 11.44
C TYR A 68 -3.88 10.70 11.67
N TYR A 69 -3.88 9.45 11.21
CA TYR A 69 -2.72 8.59 11.10
C TYR A 69 -2.43 8.41 9.62
N TYR A 70 -1.19 8.72 9.22
CA TYR A 70 -0.79 8.82 7.82
C TYR A 70 0.15 7.70 7.34
N GLY A 71 0.44 6.72 8.21
CA GLY A 71 1.22 5.55 7.87
C GLY A 71 2.69 5.65 8.32
N ASN A 72 3.55 4.84 7.70
CA ASN A 72 4.93 4.63 8.13
C ASN A 72 5.89 5.69 7.57
N LEU A 73 6.07 6.80 8.30
CA LEU A 73 6.99 7.90 7.95
C LEU A 73 8.41 7.44 7.57
N THR A 74 8.93 6.39 8.21
CA THR A 74 10.26 5.85 7.86
C THR A 74 10.28 5.31 6.44
N GLN A 75 9.28 4.53 6.01
CA GLN A 75 9.17 4.04 4.63
C GLN A 75 8.96 5.20 3.65
N GLN A 76 8.09 6.16 4.01
CA GLN A 76 7.79 7.35 3.20
C GLN A 76 9.06 8.11 2.79
N ILE A 77 9.93 8.38 3.77
CA ILE A 77 11.18 9.12 3.53
C ILE A 77 12.25 8.22 2.90
N ALA A 78 12.39 6.98 3.37
CA ALA A 78 13.51 6.12 2.96
C ALA A 78 13.39 5.64 1.51
N PHE A 79 12.18 5.36 1.03
CA PHE A 79 11.96 4.74 -0.28
C PHE A 79 11.86 5.75 -1.42
N LYS A 80 11.82 7.04 -1.12
CA LYS A 80 11.78 8.10 -2.12
C LYS A 80 12.86 7.88 -3.18
N ASP A 81 12.44 7.84 -4.44
CA ASP A 81 13.25 7.63 -5.64
C ASP A 81 13.98 6.27 -5.73
N LEU A 82 13.82 5.37 -4.74
CA LEU A 82 14.49 4.07 -4.72
C LEU A 82 13.70 2.97 -5.45
N LEU A 83 12.38 3.10 -5.59
CA LEU A 83 11.56 2.12 -6.29
C LEU A 83 11.18 2.58 -7.72
N PRO A 84 10.89 1.67 -8.65
CA PRO A 84 10.31 2.00 -9.96
C PRO A 84 8.96 2.72 -9.81
N SER A 85 8.66 3.69 -10.67
CA SER A 85 7.48 4.57 -10.52
C SER A 85 6.14 3.85 -10.63
N ASN A 86 6.11 2.68 -11.26
CA ASN A 86 4.96 1.77 -11.43
C ASN A 86 4.82 0.75 -10.29
N THR A 87 5.58 0.89 -9.20
CA THR A 87 5.45 -0.01 -8.03
C THR A 87 4.11 0.19 -7.34
N LEU A 88 3.37 -0.91 -7.13
CA LEU A 88 2.18 -0.95 -6.31
C LEU A 88 2.54 -1.40 -4.90
N PHE A 89 2.07 -0.69 -3.87
CA PHE A 89 2.22 -1.13 -2.49
C PHE A 89 1.00 -1.92 -2.02
N MET A 90 1.24 -3.01 -1.28
CA MET A 90 0.19 -3.71 -0.56
C MET A 90 0.61 -3.92 0.87
N ALA A 91 -0.29 -3.59 1.79
CA ALA A 91 -0.05 -3.66 3.21
C ALA A 91 -1.20 -4.28 4.00
N GLY A 92 -0.89 -4.75 5.20
CA GLY A 92 -1.86 -5.14 6.22
C GLY A 92 -1.85 -4.15 7.39
N HIS A 93 -1.69 -4.69 8.61
CA HIS A 93 -1.57 -3.97 9.89
C HIS A 93 -2.80 -3.16 10.32
N ALA A 94 -3.27 -2.26 9.47
CA ALA A 94 -4.49 -1.51 9.68
C ALA A 94 -5.71 -2.39 9.38
N HIS A 95 -6.53 -2.68 10.40
CA HIS A 95 -7.64 -3.62 10.32
C HIS A 95 -8.89 -3.04 9.61
N TYR A 96 -8.70 -2.63 8.35
CA TYR A 96 -9.72 -2.18 7.40
C TYR A 96 -9.23 -2.45 5.97
N LEU A 97 -10.13 -2.28 5.00
CA LEU A 97 -9.77 -2.17 3.59
C LEU A 97 -9.61 -0.68 3.24
N GLN A 98 -8.51 -0.31 2.60
CA GLN A 98 -8.33 1.03 2.05
C GLN A 98 -7.53 1.00 0.74
N THR A 99 -8.03 1.70 -0.28
CA THR A 99 -7.32 1.93 -1.54
C THR A 99 -6.93 3.40 -1.62
N LEU A 100 -5.67 3.66 -1.98
CA LEU A 100 -5.14 5.00 -2.17
C LEU A 100 -4.57 5.10 -3.59
N ASP A 101 -5.19 5.96 -4.41
CA ASP A 101 -4.69 6.37 -5.72
C ASP A 101 -3.91 7.68 -5.55
N MET A 102 -2.59 7.59 -5.56
CA MET A 102 -1.68 8.68 -5.21
C MET A 102 -1.31 9.49 -6.45
N GLN A 103 -1.35 10.82 -6.35
CA GLN A 103 -0.95 11.70 -7.44
C GLN A 103 0.58 11.81 -7.56
N SER A 104 1.26 11.99 -6.43
CA SER A 104 2.69 12.27 -6.35
C SER A 104 3.55 11.08 -5.92
N ASP A 105 2.92 9.97 -5.54
CA ASP A 105 3.57 8.85 -4.86
C ASP A 105 3.15 7.49 -5.46
N TYR A 106 3.43 6.41 -4.74
CA TYR A 106 3.03 5.06 -5.10
C TYR A 106 1.61 4.76 -4.64
N ASP A 107 0.81 4.19 -5.54
CA ASP A 107 -0.52 3.70 -5.18
C ASP A 107 -0.40 2.57 -4.16
N GLN A 108 -1.43 2.44 -3.33
CA GLN A 108 -1.41 1.47 -2.25
C GLN A 108 -2.77 0.84 -1.97
N LEU A 109 -2.73 -0.45 -1.68
CA LEU A 109 -3.83 -1.20 -1.07
C LEU A 109 -3.48 -1.57 0.37
N VAL A 110 -4.40 -1.29 1.29
CA VAL A 110 -4.37 -1.76 2.68
C VAL A 110 -5.46 -2.81 2.82
N ILE A 111 -5.07 -4.05 3.08
CA ILE A 111 -5.96 -5.22 3.20
C ILE A 111 -5.65 -5.90 4.54
N GLY A 112 -5.87 -5.20 5.64
CA GLY A 112 -5.59 -5.72 6.99
C GLY A 112 -6.83 -6.27 7.71
N ASN A 113 -7.98 -6.32 7.04
CA ASN A 113 -9.28 -6.70 7.60
C ASN A 113 -9.56 -8.22 7.60
N GLY A 114 -8.54 -9.06 7.81
CA GLY A 114 -8.67 -10.51 7.68
C GLY A 114 -9.27 -11.26 8.89
N GLY A 115 -9.29 -10.66 10.09
CA GLY A 115 -9.83 -11.37 11.27
C GLY A 115 -9.53 -10.77 12.65
N THR A 116 -8.66 -9.76 12.75
CA THR A 116 -8.37 -9.06 14.02
C THR A 116 -9.28 -7.85 14.23
N GLN A 117 -9.43 -7.38 15.49
CA GLN A 117 -10.32 -6.28 15.87
C GLN A 117 -10.26 -5.09 14.90
N LEU A 118 -11.38 -4.83 14.23
CA LEU A 118 -11.50 -3.83 13.17
C LEU A 118 -11.30 -2.40 13.69
N ILE A 119 -10.69 -1.57 12.86
CA ILE A 119 -10.65 -0.11 13.04
C ILE A 119 -11.77 0.48 12.18
N LYS A 120 -12.66 1.28 12.79
CA LYS A 120 -13.79 1.90 12.08
C LYS A 120 -13.29 3.08 11.24
N VAL A 121 -13.36 2.93 9.92
CA VAL A 121 -13.00 3.96 8.92
C VAL A 121 -14.19 4.44 8.07
N GLY A 122 -15.38 3.88 8.32
CA GLY A 122 -16.56 4.10 7.48
C GLY A 122 -16.51 3.26 6.19
N ASN A 123 -17.47 3.51 5.31
CA ASN A 123 -17.56 2.94 3.95
C ASN A 123 -17.69 4.13 2.98
N THR A 124 -16.57 4.75 2.62
CA THR A 124 -16.55 6.06 1.95
C THR A 124 -15.53 6.09 0.81
N ILE A 125 -15.81 6.96 -0.16
CA ILE A 125 -14.84 7.40 -1.16
C ILE A 125 -14.64 8.90 -0.92
N GLN A 126 -13.39 9.31 -0.75
CA GLN A 126 -13.00 10.72 -0.66
C GLN A 126 -12.10 11.05 -1.84
N LYS A 127 -12.30 12.21 -2.47
CA LYS A 127 -11.49 12.69 -3.61
C LYS A 127 -10.59 13.83 -3.17
N SER A 128 -9.46 14.01 -3.85
CA SER A 128 -8.51 15.11 -3.59
C SER A 128 -8.09 15.18 -2.12
N VAL A 129 -7.56 14.08 -1.60
CA VAL A 129 -7.25 13.91 -0.17
C VAL A 129 -5.81 14.31 0.09
N ASP A 130 -5.60 15.18 1.09
CA ASP A 130 -4.28 15.48 1.63
C ASP A 130 -3.91 14.46 2.73
N ILE A 131 -2.79 13.77 2.54
CA ILE A 131 -2.20 12.79 3.43
C ILE A 131 -0.85 13.32 3.89
N ASP A 132 -0.87 14.36 4.72
CA ASP A 132 0.32 15.04 5.24
C ASP A 132 1.27 15.53 4.14
N LYS A 133 0.74 16.35 3.22
CA LYS A 133 1.43 16.90 2.04
C LYS A 133 1.64 15.90 0.90
N HIS A 134 1.13 14.68 1.02
CA HIS A 134 1.02 13.72 -0.08
C HIS A 134 -0.40 13.74 -0.61
N LEU A 135 -0.56 13.98 -1.91
CA LEU A 135 -1.89 14.12 -2.52
C LEU A 135 -2.35 12.80 -3.10
N ALA A 136 -3.59 12.41 -2.77
CA ALA A 136 -4.30 11.31 -3.39
C ALA A 136 -5.44 11.83 -4.25
N ASN A 137 -5.57 11.30 -5.47
CA ASN A 137 -6.73 11.52 -6.33
C ASN A 137 -8.01 11.03 -5.63
N PHE A 138 -7.94 9.85 -5.02
CA PHE A 138 -9.00 9.37 -4.12
C PHE A 138 -8.47 8.39 -3.05
N VAL A 139 -9.25 8.29 -1.97
CA VAL A 139 -9.14 7.25 -0.95
C VAL A 139 -10.48 6.55 -0.81
N TYR A 140 -10.51 5.25 -1.09
CA TYR A 140 -11.63 4.38 -0.76
C TYR A 140 -11.34 3.70 0.57
N SER A 141 -12.28 3.74 1.53
CA SER A 141 -12.14 3.07 2.82
C SER A 141 -13.38 2.24 3.12
N ARG A 142 -13.17 1.04 3.67
CA ARG A 142 -14.26 0.16 4.08
C ARG A 142 -13.96 -0.54 5.39
N SER A 143 -14.93 -0.50 6.30
CA SER A 143 -14.92 -1.27 7.54
C SER A 143 -15.58 -2.63 7.33
N GLY A 144 -15.15 -3.64 8.08
CA GLY A 144 -15.70 -5.01 8.02
C GLY A 144 -14.64 -6.02 7.61
N PHE A 145 -14.84 -7.28 7.99
CA PHE A 145 -13.91 -8.35 7.63
C PHE A 145 -14.03 -8.74 6.15
N GLY A 146 -12.92 -9.18 5.58
CA GLY A 146 -12.85 -9.54 4.18
C GLY A 146 -11.47 -9.98 3.72
N TYR A 147 -11.36 -10.18 2.42
CA TYR A 147 -10.13 -10.55 1.73
C TYR A 147 -10.13 -9.98 0.32
N SER A 148 -9.01 -10.11 -0.39
CA SER A 148 -8.87 -9.65 -1.76
C SER A 148 -8.23 -10.71 -2.63
N ILE A 149 -8.63 -10.75 -3.90
CA ILE A 149 -8.03 -11.62 -4.91
C ILE A 149 -7.47 -10.74 -6.02
N LEU A 150 -6.18 -10.88 -6.32
CA LEU A 150 -5.58 -10.36 -7.54
C LEU A 150 -5.69 -11.43 -8.64
N SER A 151 -6.36 -11.09 -9.73
CA SER A 151 -6.33 -11.91 -10.94
C SER A 151 -5.27 -11.36 -11.90
N ASN A 152 -4.32 -12.21 -12.27
CA ASN A 152 -3.24 -11.83 -13.18
C ASN A 152 -3.67 -11.75 -14.66
N ILE A 153 -4.85 -12.29 -14.99
CA ILE A 153 -5.39 -12.33 -16.37
C ILE A 153 -5.93 -10.95 -16.76
N ASP A 154 -6.76 -10.38 -15.90
CA ASP A 154 -7.44 -9.08 -16.10
C ASP A 154 -6.83 -7.95 -15.26
N LYS A 155 -5.77 -8.26 -14.49
CA LYS A 155 -5.09 -7.34 -13.57
C LYS A 155 -6.05 -6.68 -12.58
N LYS A 156 -7.09 -7.38 -12.15
CA LYS A 156 -8.08 -6.84 -11.20
C LYS A 156 -7.84 -7.33 -9.78
N PHE A 157 -7.86 -6.41 -8.84
CA PHE A 157 -8.08 -6.65 -7.42
C PHE A 157 -9.57 -6.68 -7.16
N ARG A 158 -10.10 -7.82 -6.72
CA ARG A 158 -11.49 -7.95 -6.28
C ARG A 158 -11.54 -8.05 -4.77
N PHE A 159 -12.44 -7.29 -4.16
CA PHE A 159 -12.63 -7.27 -2.73
C PHE A 159 -13.87 -8.08 -2.36
N TYR A 160 -13.74 -8.90 -1.32
CA TYR A 160 -14.81 -9.73 -0.80
C TYR A 160 -14.99 -9.47 0.69
N ASN A 161 -16.24 -9.49 1.16
CA ASN A 161 -16.50 -9.52 2.59
C ASN A 161 -16.28 -10.93 3.15
N GLN A 162 -16.40 -11.08 4.47
CA GLN A 162 -16.30 -12.36 5.19
C GLN A 162 -17.25 -13.46 4.71
N ASN A 163 -18.36 -13.11 4.04
CA ASN A 163 -19.33 -14.06 3.49
C ASN A 163 -19.02 -14.44 2.03
N GLY A 164 -17.91 -13.94 1.46
CA GLY A 164 -17.56 -14.15 0.06
C GLY A 164 -18.38 -13.31 -0.93
N THR A 165 -19.15 -12.32 -0.46
CA THR A 165 -19.85 -11.38 -1.36
C THR A 165 -18.83 -10.40 -1.96
N HIS A 166 -18.86 -10.24 -3.28
CA HIS A 166 -18.09 -9.20 -3.97
C HIS A 166 -18.57 -7.81 -3.54
N ILE A 167 -17.65 -6.95 -3.15
CA ILE A 167 -17.95 -5.65 -2.54
C ILE A 167 -17.29 -4.45 -3.23
N GLY A 168 -16.53 -4.70 -4.29
CA GLY A 168 -15.84 -3.69 -5.10
C GLY A 168 -14.61 -4.29 -5.76
N GLU A 169 -14.09 -3.60 -6.78
CA GLU A 169 -12.87 -3.99 -7.46
C GLU A 169 -12.01 -2.78 -7.85
N CYS A 170 -10.71 -3.01 -8.03
CA CYS A 170 -9.80 -2.05 -8.64
C CYS A 170 -9.03 -2.71 -9.79
N VAL A 171 -8.91 -2.02 -10.91
CA VAL A 171 -8.05 -2.43 -12.02
C VAL A 171 -6.64 -1.91 -11.75
N TRP A 172 -5.66 -2.81 -11.78
CA TRP A 172 -4.25 -2.47 -11.72
C TRP A 172 -3.72 -2.13 -13.11
N LEU A 173 -3.51 -0.85 -13.38
CA LEU A 173 -2.97 -0.34 -14.63
C LEU A 173 -1.44 -0.38 -14.56
N LEU A 174 -0.83 -1.25 -15.37
CA LEU A 174 0.62 -1.45 -15.39
C LEU A 174 1.37 -0.32 -16.11
N ASP A 175 0.68 0.43 -16.97
CA ASP A 175 1.23 1.55 -17.73
C ASP A 175 0.80 2.89 -17.12
N LYS A 176 1.76 3.61 -16.53
CA LYS A 176 1.51 4.90 -15.90
C LYS A 176 1.38 6.00 -16.97
N GLN A 177 0.16 6.49 -17.19
CA GLN A 177 -0.02 7.90 -17.58
C GLN A 177 -0.85 8.70 -16.56
N GLN A 178 -1.72 8.10 -15.75
CA GLN A 178 -2.57 8.86 -14.80
C GLN A 178 -2.86 8.20 -13.43
N SER A 179 -2.92 6.87 -13.32
CA SER A 179 -3.11 6.12 -12.05
C SER A 179 -2.79 4.64 -12.27
N SER A 180 -2.31 3.91 -11.27
CA SER A 180 -2.22 2.45 -11.33
C SER A 180 -3.44 1.74 -10.74
N LEU A 181 -4.42 2.43 -10.14
CA LEU A 181 -5.63 1.82 -9.57
C LEU A 181 -6.91 2.55 -10.00
N SER A 182 -7.77 1.90 -10.79
CA SER A 182 -9.12 2.38 -11.10
C SER A 182 -10.17 1.54 -10.37
N CYS A 183 -10.85 2.12 -9.36
CA CYS A 183 -11.77 1.39 -8.50
C CYS A 183 -13.24 1.68 -8.80
N GLN A 184 -14.08 0.63 -8.74
CA GLN A 184 -15.54 0.67 -8.89
C GLN A 184 -16.24 -0.02 -7.71
#